data_AF-A0A4P2QN10-F1
#
_entry.id   AF-A0A4P2QN10-F1
#
_cell.length_a   1.000
_cell.length_b   1.000
_cell.length_c   1.000
_cell.angle_alpha   90.00
_cell.angle_beta   90.00
_cell.angle_gamma   90.00
#
_symmetry.space_group_name_H-M   'P 1'
#
loop_
_entity.id
_entity.type
_entity.pdbx_description
1 polymer ?
#
loop_
_entity_poly.entity_id
_entity_poly.type
_entity_poly.pdbx_seq_one_letter_code
_entity_poly.pdbx_strand_id
1 'polypeptide(L)'
;MAEQALKLLATLDPPPDAVILMRDADKLSRRREGFEQARHAQPWRFPVVVGVAHTKRECWILAGYEPRDDAERALLERERKELGFDPRSCAEQLTASEDGAKRDAKRVLRALTGGDQQREEACMKEPPLAVLKQRGAATGLMNYLDEIEARLVPLFGQVAKR
;
A
#
# COMPACT_ATOMS: atom_id res chain seq x y z
N MET A 1 15.66 14.10 2.16
CA MET A 1 16.05 12.93 1.33
C MET A 1 15.18 12.79 0.08
N ALA A 2 13.85 12.70 0.19
CA ALA A 2 12.97 12.55 -0.97
C ALA A 2 13.20 13.62 -2.06
N GLU A 3 13.25 14.90 -1.68
CA GLU A 3 13.52 16.00 -2.62
C GLU A 3 14.84 15.84 -3.39
N GLN A 4 15.92 15.42 -2.70
CA GLN A 4 17.23 15.22 -3.34
C GLN A 4 17.19 14.07 -4.35
N ALA A 5 16.44 13.01 -4.06
CA ALA A 5 16.21 11.93 -5.02
C ALA A 5 15.45 12.43 -6.25
N LEU A 6 14.41 13.25 -6.07
CA LEU A 6 13.68 13.86 -7.18
C LEU A 6 14.57 14.79 -8.02
N LYS A 7 15.46 15.57 -7.39
CA LYS A 7 16.47 16.40 -8.09
C LYS A 7 17.38 15.55 -8.98
N LEU A 8 17.90 14.45 -8.44
CA LEU A 8 18.75 13.53 -9.22
C LEU A 8 17.99 12.87 -10.38
N LEU A 9 16.75 12.43 -10.15
CA LEU A 9 15.93 11.84 -11.21
C LEU A 9 15.60 12.85 -12.32
N ALA A 10 15.46 14.13 -11.97
CA ALA A 10 15.23 15.20 -12.95
C ALA A 10 16.45 15.51 -13.83
N THR A 11 17.65 15.04 -13.49
CA THR A 11 18.85 15.20 -14.33
C THR A 11 19.02 14.06 -15.35
N LEU A 12 18.19 13.02 -15.32
CA LEU A 12 18.24 11.94 -16.30
C LEU A 12 17.75 12.42 -17.67
N ASP A 13 18.30 11.82 -18.75
CA ASP A 13 17.90 12.08 -20.13
C ASP A 13 17.63 10.75 -20.87
N PRO A 14 16.37 10.41 -21.19
CA PRO A 14 15.16 11.16 -20.82
C PRO A 14 14.87 11.09 -19.32
N PRO A 15 14.14 12.07 -18.75
CA PRO A 15 13.64 11.95 -17.38
C PRO A 15 12.61 10.82 -17.27
N PRO A 16 12.37 10.26 -16.06
CA PRO A 16 11.32 9.27 -15.87
C PRO A 16 9.94 9.79 -16.27
N ASP A 17 9.06 8.94 -16.78
CA ASP A 17 7.67 9.32 -17.07
C ASP A 17 6.86 9.59 -15.77
N ALA A 18 7.23 8.95 -14.66
CA ALA A 18 6.68 9.18 -13.33
C ALA A 18 7.66 8.72 -12.24
N VAL A 19 7.50 9.24 -11.02
CA VAL A 19 8.23 8.77 -9.84
C VAL A 19 7.24 8.42 -8.73
N ILE A 20 7.37 7.23 -8.15
CA ILE A 20 6.59 6.78 -6.99
C ILE A 20 7.49 6.83 -5.75
N LEU A 21 7.10 7.65 -4.77
CA LEU A 21 7.71 7.68 -3.46
C LEU A 21 6.89 6.80 -2.52
N MET A 22 7.45 5.67 -2.10
CA MET A 22 6.76 4.72 -1.22
C MET A 22 7.50 4.54 0.10
N ARG A 23 6.75 4.54 1.21
CA ARG A 23 7.31 4.29 2.55
C ARG A 23 6.26 3.77 3.51
N ASP A 24 6.65 2.87 4.41
CA ASP A 24 5.81 2.55 5.57
C ASP A 24 5.81 3.73 6.56
N ALA A 25 4.67 3.99 7.19
CA ALA A 25 4.50 5.04 8.17
C ALA A 25 5.01 4.61 9.55
N ASP A 26 5.00 3.30 9.83
CA ASP A 26 4.98 2.75 11.18
C ASP A 26 3.93 3.52 12.03
N LYS A 27 4.36 4.06 13.18
CA LYS A 27 3.56 4.90 14.08
C LYS A 27 3.65 6.41 13.80
N LEU A 28 4.30 6.85 12.71
CA LEU A 28 4.62 8.27 12.48
C LEU A 28 3.84 8.84 11.28
N SER A 29 2.73 9.52 11.58
CA SER A 29 1.85 10.19 10.60
C SER A 29 2.54 11.31 9.79
N ARG A 30 3.58 11.96 10.34
CA ARG A 30 4.32 13.05 9.67
C ARG A 30 5.12 12.61 8.43
N ARG A 31 5.21 11.31 8.14
CA ARG A 31 5.98 10.81 6.99
C ARG A 31 5.38 11.20 5.63
N ARG A 32 4.05 11.37 5.55
CA ARG A 32 3.40 11.85 4.32
C ARG A 32 3.74 13.31 4.02
N GLU A 33 3.76 14.17 5.03
CA GLU A 33 4.08 15.61 4.88
C GLU A 33 5.45 15.83 4.24
N GLY A 34 6.46 15.04 4.60
CA GLY A 34 7.79 15.16 4.00
C GLY A 34 7.84 14.77 2.51
N PHE A 35 7.03 13.80 2.07
CA PHE A 35 6.91 13.47 0.65
C PHE A 35 6.09 14.51 -0.12
N GLU A 36 5.06 15.06 0.51
CA GLU A 36 4.29 16.19 -0.03
C GLU A 36 5.17 17.43 -0.22
N GLN A 37 5.97 17.78 0.78
CA GLN A 37 6.95 18.87 0.68
C GLN A 37 7.93 18.65 -0.45
N ALA A 38 8.48 17.43 -0.59
CA ALA A 38 9.37 17.10 -1.71
C ALA A 38 8.68 17.21 -3.07
N ARG A 39 7.43 16.74 -3.18
CA ARG A 39 6.61 16.87 -4.40
C ARG A 39 6.39 18.33 -4.79
N HIS A 40 6.16 19.21 -3.82
CA HIS A 40 5.86 20.63 -4.06
C HIS A 40 7.08 21.56 -4.00
N ALA A 41 8.28 21.02 -3.75
CA ALA A 41 9.51 21.81 -3.61
C ALA A 41 9.86 22.61 -4.88
N GLN A 42 9.53 22.08 -6.06
CA GLN A 42 9.64 22.74 -7.35
C GLN A 42 8.75 22.05 -8.39
N PRO A 43 8.49 22.68 -9.55
CA PRO A 43 7.83 22.03 -10.67
C PRO A 43 8.72 20.89 -11.23
N TRP A 44 8.30 19.65 -11.02
CA TRP A 44 8.98 18.48 -11.59
C TRP A 44 8.57 18.25 -13.04
N ARG A 45 9.48 17.70 -13.84
CA ARG A 45 9.21 17.29 -15.24
C ARG A 45 8.40 15.99 -15.35
N PHE A 46 8.05 15.40 -14.21
CA PHE A 46 7.29 14.17 -14.09
C PHE A 46 6.32 14.28 -12.90
N PRO A 47 5.18 13.56 -12.94
CA PRO A 47 4.33 13.41 -11.78
C PRO A 47 5.04 12.64 -10.67
N VAL A 48 4.81 13.08 -9.44
CA VAL A 48 5.27 12.39 -8.22
C VAL A 48 4.06 11.81 -7.49
N VAL A 49 4.01 10.48 -7.40
CA VAL A 49 2.98 9.70 -6.71
C VAL A 49 3.47 9.40 -5.30
N VAL A 50 2.62 9.58 -4.30
CA VAL A 50 2.97 9.39 -2.89
C VAL A 50 2.20 8.21 -2.29
N GLY A 51 2.91 7.15 -1.90
CA GLY A 51 2.37 6.00 -1.18
C GLY A 51 2.92 5.92 0.23
N VAL A 52 2.06 6.07 1.25
CA VAL A 52 2.47 5.94 2.66
C VAL A 52 1.60 4.91 3.35
N ALA A 53 2.17 3.76 3.68
CA ALA A 53 1.44 2.64 4.28
C ALA A 53 1.40 2.75 5.80
N HIS A 54 0.22 2.94 6.38
CA HIS A 54 0.01 2.94 7.83
C HIS A 54 -0.66 1.62 8.25
N THR A 55 -0.14 0.82 9.18
CA THR A 55 1.16 0.87 9.89
C THR A 55 2.31 0.31 9.05
N LYS A 56 2.05 -0.74 8.26
CA LYS A 56 3.01 -1.42 7.38
C LYS A 56 2.38 -1.76 6.03
N ARG A 57 3.19 -2.08 5.02
CA ARG A 57 2.69 -2.50 3.69
C ARG A 57 1.82 -3.75 3.74
N GLU A 58 2.06 -4.68 4.66
CA GLU A 58 1.25 -5.90 4.79
C GLU A 58 -0.22 -5.59 5.06
N CYS A 59 -0.53 -4.46 5.73
CA CYS A 59 -1.89 -4.00 5.93
C CYS A 59 -2.62 -3.69 4.61
N TRP A 60 -1.89 -3.27 3.57
CA TRP A 60 -2.47 -3.05 2.24
C TRP A 60 -2.83 -4.37 1.56
N ILE A 61 -1.98 -5.39 1.71
CA ILE A 61 -2.20 -6.73 1.17
C ILE A 61 -3.39 -7.38 1.86
N LEU A 62 -3.48 -7.27 3.19
CA LEU A 62 -4.58 -7.81 3.98
C LEU A 62 -5.95 -7.24 3.59
N ALA A 63 -6.02 -5.96 3.18
CA ALA A 63 -7.25 -5.35 2.70
C ALA A 63 -7.88 -6.13 1.52
N GLY A 64 -7.03 -6.74 0.71
CA GLY A 64 -7.43 -7.52 -0.45
C GLY A 64 -7.60 -9.02 -0.21
N TYR A 65 -7.38 -9.52 1.00
CA TYR A 65 -7.54 -10.95 1.24
C TYR A 65 -9.02 -11.33 1.15
N GLU A 66 -9.34 -12.24 0.23
CA GLU A 66 -10.67 -12.87 0.13
C GLU A 66 -10.49 -14.39 0.10
N PRO A 67 -11.05 -15.14 1.08
CA PRO A 67 -10.91 -16.59 1.12
C PRO A 67 -11.43 -17.28 -0.13
N ARG A 68 -10.61 -18.16 -0.73
CA ARG A 68 -10.97 -18.91 -1.95
C ARG A 68 -11.69 -20.22 -1.66
N ASP A 69 -11.39 -20.84 -0.53
CA ASP A 69 -11.93 -22.13 -0.13
C ASP A 69 -12.29 -22.17 1.37
N ASP A 70 -12.82 -23.31 1.82
CA ASP A 70 -13.22 -23.49 3.22
C ASP A 70 -12.03 -23.48 4.19
N ALA A 71 -10.84 -23.87 3.74
CA ALA A 71 -9.64 -23.85 4.56
C ALA A 71 -9.20 -22.40 4.83
N GLU A 72 -9.14 -21.55 3.79
CA GLU A 72 -8.87 -20.13 3.93
C GLU A 72 -9.94 -19.40 4.75
N ARG A 73 -11.23 -19.79 4.60
CA ARG A 73 -12.30 -19.26 5.46
C ARG A 73 -12.05 -19.60 6.92
N ALA A 74 -11.66 -20.84 7.22
CA ALA A 74 -11.35 -21.26 8.57
C ALA A 74 -10.13 -20.52 9.15
N LEU A 75 -9.09 -20.27 8.34
CA LEU A 75 -7.94 -19.47 8.73
C LEU A 75 -8.34 -18.03 9.07
N LEU A 76 -9.15 -17.39 8.22
CA LEU A 76 -9.66 -16.05 8.48
C LEU A 76 -10.49 -16.00 9.76
N GLU A 77 -11.41 -16.94 9.96
CA GLU A 77 -12.22 -16.99 11.19
C GLU A 77 -11.38 -17.22 12.44
N ARG A 78 -10.30 -18.02 12.35
CA ARG A 78 -9.34 -18.17 13.44
C ARG A 78 -8.65 -16.85 13.75
N GLU A 79 -8.12 -16.16 12.75
CA GLU A 79 -7.45 -14.87 12.94
C GLU A 79 -8.41 -13.80 13.48
N ARG A 80 -9.67 -13.78 13.04
CA ARG A 80 -10.72 -12.89 13.58
C ARG A 80 -10.96 -13.13 15.07
N LYS A 81 -11.08 -14.40 15.48
CA LYS A 81 -11.26 -14.77 16.89
C LYS A 81 -10.03 -14.42 17.72
N GLU A 82 -8.84 -14.69 17.19
CA GLU A 82 -7.60 -14.38 17.89
C GLU A 82 -7.46 -12.87 18.07
N LEU A 83 -7.57 -12.08 16.99
CA LEU A 83 -7.39 -10.63 17.00
C LEU A 83 -8.52 -9.86 17.72
N GLY A 84 -9.74 -10.38 17.66
CA GLY A 84 -10.96 -9.72 18.11
C GLY A 84 -11.55 -8.74 17.08
N PHE A 85 -11.05 -8.73 15.84
CA PHE A 85 -11.52 -7.88 14.74
C PHE A 85 -11.20 -8.54 13.38
N ASP A 86 -11.80 -8.03 12.29
CA ASP A 86 -11.47 -8.49 10.93
C ASP A 86 -10.21 -7.77 10.41
N PRO A 87 -9.08 -8.48 10.23
CA PRO A 87 -7.83 -7.86 9.78
C PRO A 87 -7.91 -7.31 8.35
N ARG A 88 -8.93 -7.64 7.57
CA ARG A 88 -9.13 -7.07 6.22
C ARG A 88 -9.67 -5.65 6.27
N SER A 89 -10.51 -5.34 7.26
CA SER A 89 -11.20 -4.05 7.35
C SER A 89 -10.64 -3.13 8.43
N CYS A 90 -9.89 -3.69 9.38
CA CYS A 90 -9.34 -2.99 10.55
C CYS A 90 -7.82 -3.19 10.67
N ALA A 91 -7.10 -3.22 9.54
CA ALA A 91 -5.67 -3.53 9.52
C ALA A 91 -4.79 -2.47 10.22
N GLU A 92 -5.29 -1.25 10.42
CA GLU A 92 -4.65 -0.21 11.23
C GLU A 92 -4.50 -0.61 12.71
N GLN A 93 -5.29 -1.58 13.18
CA GLN A 93 -5.18 -2.13 14.54
C GLN A 93 -4.01 -3.12 14.70
N LEU A 94 -3.31 -3.46 13.61
CA LEU A 94 -2.10 -4.27 13.60
C LEU A 94 -0.88 -3.41 13.94
N THR A 95 -0.79 -3.04 15.22
CA THR A 95 0.17 -2.03 15.73
C THR A 95 1.44 -2.63 16.33
N ALA A 96 1.61 -3.96 16.30
CA ALA A 96 2.77 -4.57 16.93
C ALA A 96 4.06 -4.26 16.14
N SER A 97 5.12 -3.94 16.86
CA SER A 97 6.45 -3.71 16.29
C SER A 97 7.35 -4.95 16.39
N GLU A 98 6.99 -5.91 17.25
CA GLU A 98 7.73 -7.15 17.48
C GLU A 98 7.24 -8.22 16.51
N ASP A 99 8.18 -8.83 15.80
CA ASP A 99 7.90 -9.89 14.84
C ASP A 99 7.27 -11.10 15.55
N GLY A 100 6.17 -11.60 15.00
CA GLY A 100 5.46 -12.76 15.55
C GLY A 100 4.50 -12.45 16.70
N ALA A 101 4.43 -11.20 17.17
CA ALA A 101 3.43 -10.78 18.13
C ALA A 101 2.00 -10.92 17.57
N LYS A 102 1.02 -11.09 18.46
CA LYS A 102 -0.39 -11.28 18.09
C LYS A 102 -0.91 -10.29 17.03
N ARG A 103 -0.59 -9.00 17.17
CA ARG A 103 -1.02 -7.91 16.27
C ARG A 103 0.06 -7.48 15.27
N ASP A 104 1.00 -8.37 14.93
CA ASP A 104 1.96 -8.15 13.87
C ASP A 104 1.31 -8.45 12.51
N ALA A 105 1.34 -7.45 11.61
CA ALA A 105 0.75 -7.58 10.28
C ALA A 105 1.43 -8.65 9.43
N LYS A 106 2.74 -8.87 9.59
CA LYS A 106 3.46 -9.93 8.87
C LYS A 106 3.04 -11.32 9.33
N ARG A 107 2.91 -11.51 10.64
CA ARG A 107 2.38 -12.75 11.22
C ARG A 107 0.98 -13.06 10.67
N VAL A 108 0.06 -12.07 10.72
CA VAL A 108 -1.31 -12.26 10.25
C VAL A 108 -1.34 -12.57 8.75
N LEU A 109 -0.60 -11.81 7.93
CA LEU A 109 -0.54 -12.06 6.50
C LEU A 109 -0.03 -13.47 6.20
N ARG A 110 1.09 -13.87 6.82
CA ARG A 110 1.63 -15.23 6.68
C ARG A 110 0.67 -16.32 7.12
N ALA A 111 -0.11 -16.08 8.19
CA ALA A 111 -1.11 -17.04 8.65
C ALA A 111 -2.24 -17.26 7.65
N LEU A 112 -2.63 -16.20 6.92
CA LEU A 112 -3.72 -16.24 5.93
C LEU A 112 -3.25 -16.71 4.55
N THR A 113 -2.02 -16.44 4.16
CA THR A 113 -1.48 -16.78 2.83
C THR A 113 -0.55 -18.00 2.85
N GLY A 114 -0.21 -18.53 4.03
CA GLY A 114 0.84 -19.54 4.17
C GLY A 114 2.24 -19.00 3.88
N GLY A 115 2.41 -17.68 3.69
CA GLY A 115 3.63 -17.08 3.15
C GLY A 115 3.82 -17.33 1.65
N ASP A 116 2.75 -17.71 0.95
CA ASP A 116 2.77 -17.87 -0.51
C ASP A 116 2.72 -16.52 -1.22
N GLN A 117 3.76 -16.22 -2.00
CA GLN A 117 3.90 -14.93 -2.67
C GLN A 117 2.81 -14.73 -3.75
N GLN A 118 2.41 -15.78 -4.48
CA GLN A 118 1.36 -15.65 -5.48
C GLN A 118 0.02 -15.31 -4.83
N ARG A 119 -0.23 -15.85 -3.64
CA ARG A 119 -1.42 -15.58 -2.85
C ARG A 119 -1.46 -14.16 -2.32
N GLU A 120 -0.31 -13.62 -1.90
CA GLU A 120 -0.17 -12.20 -1.53
C GLU A 120 -0.40 -11.28 -2.73
N GLU A 121 0.16 -11.60 -3.89
CA GLU A 121 -0.06 -10.83 -5.11
C GLU A 121 -1.53 -10.82 -5.54
N ALA A 122 -2.20 -11.97 -5.41
CA ALA A 122 -3.61 -12.11 -5.72
C ALA A 122 -4.48 -11.16 -4.88
N CYS A 123 -4.13 -10.93 -3.60
CA CYS A 123 -4.83 -9.96 -2.76
C CYS A 123 -4.80 -8.54 -3.35
N MET A 124 -3.77 -8.17 -4.13
CA MET A 124 -3.71 -6.84 -4.75
C MET A 124 -4.34 -6.81 -6.15
N LYS A 125 -4.39 -7.95 -6.85
CA LYS A 125 -4.79 -8.04 -8.27
C LYS A 125 -6.26 -8.40 -8.47
N GLU A 126 -6.82 -9.25 -7.63
CA GLU A 126 -8.14 -9.86 -7.84
C GLU A 126 -9.31 -9.09 -7.23
N PRO A 127 -9.21 -8.53 -6.01
CA PRO A 127 -10.32 -7.81 -5.41
C PRO A 127 -10.70 -6.57 -6.22
N PRO A 128 -12.00 -6.22 -6.26
CA PRO A 128 -12.42 -4.97 -6.88
C PRO A 128 -11.70 -3.78 -6.23
N LEU A 129 -11.28 -2.82 -7.05
CA LEU A 129 -10.57 -1.63 -6.58
C LEU A 129 -11.35 -0.85 -5.52
N ALA A 130 -12.68 -0.80 -5.65
CA ALA A 130 -13.56 -0.19 -4.65
C ALA A 130 -13.46 -0.86 -3.26
N VAL A 131 -13.29 -2.19 -3.21
CA VAL A 131 -13.11 -2.93 -1.96
C VAL A 131 -11.76 -2.58 -1.34
N LEU A 132 -10.68 -2.52 -2.13
CA LEU A 132 -9.36 -2.11 -1.66
C LEU A 132 -9.37 -0.68 -1.11
N LYS A 133 -10.05 0.26 -1.79
CA LYS A 133 -10.21 1.64 -1.30
C LYS A 133 -10.99 1.68 0.01
N GLN A 134 -12.13 1.00 0.08
CA GLN A 134 -12.96 0.98 1.28
C GLN A 134 -12.21 0.43 2.50
N ARG A 135 -11.62 -0.76 2.36
CA ARG A 135 -10.87 -1.43 3.43
C ARG A 135 -9.54 -0.73 3.73
N GLY A 136 -8.97 -0.05 2.75
CA GLY A 136 -7.71 0.67 2.82
C GLY A 136 -7.78 2.10 3.35
N ALA A 137 -8.96 2.57 3.76
CA ALA A 137 -9.17 3.97 4.14
C ALA A 137 -8.30 4.38 5.35
N ALA A 138 -8.21 3.52 6.36
CA ALA A 138 -7.44 3.80 7.59
C ALA A 138 -5.94 3.50 7.45
N THR A 139 -5.53 2.78 6.41
CA THR A 139 -4.13 2.33 6.23
C THR A 139 -3.36 3.14 5.19
N GLY A 140 -3.99 4.16 4.61
CA GLY A 140 -3.39 4.96 3.53
C GLY A 140 -3.38 4.30 2.16
N LEU A 141 -3.91 3.07 2.02
CA LEU A 141 -4.04 2.40 0.73
C LEU A 141 -5.01 3.15 -0.18
N MET A 142 -6.15 3.62 0.35
CA MET A 142 -7.10 4.43 -0.44
C MET A 142 -6.41 5.66 -1.05
N ASN A 143 -5.69 6.42 -0.23
CA ASN A 143 -4.97 7.61 -0.68
C ASN A 143 -3.92 7.28 -1.75
N TYR A 144 -3.22 6.15 -1.62
CA TYR A 144 -2.26 5.71 -2.62
C TYR A 144 -2.95 5.33 -3.94
N LEU A 145 -4.08 4.61 -3.89
CA LEU A 145 -4.85 4.25 -5.08
C LEU A 145 -5.41 5.50 -5.79
N ASP A 146 -5.87 6.50 -5.03
CA ASP A 146 -6.32 7.78 -5.57
C ASP A 146 -5.15 8.55 -6.23
N GLU A 147 -3.94 8.50 -5.66
CA GLU A 147 -2.74 9.09 -6.26
C GLU A 147 -2.37 8.40 -7.59
N ILE A 148 -2.49 7.06 -7.65
CA ILE A 148 -2.25 6.28 -8.87
C ILE A 148 -3.28 6.64 -9.96
N GLU A 149 -4.56 6.64 -9.62
CA GLU A 149 -5.63 7.00 -10.56
C GLU A 149 -5.48 8.43 -11.08
N ALA A 150 -5.15 9.39 -10.22
CA ALA A 150 -5.07 10.79 -10.60
C ALA A 150 -3.80 11.13 -11.40
N ARG A 151 -2.68 10.44 -11.17
CA ARG A 151 -1.36 10.87 -11.69
C ARG A 151 -0.68 9.88 -12.60
N LEU A 152 -0.88 8.58 -12.38
CA LEU A 152 -0.17 7.54 -13.11
C LEU A 152 -1.03 6.97 -14.25
N VAL A 153 -2.31 6.67 -13.99
CA VAL A 153 -3.24 6.13 -15.00
C VAL A 153 -3.31 7.00 -16.28
N PRO A 154 -3.37 8.35 -16.20
CA PRO A 154 -3.42 9.20 -17.38
C PRO A 154 -2.23 9.03 -18.32
N LEU A 155 -1.06 8.61 -17.82
CA LEU A 155 0.14 8.43 -18.62
C LEU A 155 0.02 7.22 -19.56
N PHE A 156 -0.64 6.14 -19.14
CA PHE A 156 -0.83 4.96 -20.00
C PHE A 156 -1.73 5.27 -21.21
N GLY A 157 -2.70 6.18 -21.06
CA GLY A 157 -3.50 6.67 -22.18
C GLY A 157 -2.76 7.64 -23.11
N GLN A 158 -1.67 8.25 -22.64
CA GLN A 158 -0.82 9.14 -23.44
C GLN A 158 0.28 8.36 -24.19
N VAL A 159 0.78 7.26 -23.63
CA VAL A 159 1.75 6.36 -24.29
C VAL A 159 1.16 5.74 -25.56
N ALA A 160 -0.13 5.44 -25.59
CA ALA A 160 -0.83 4.98 -26.81
C ALA A 160 -0.91 6.03 -27.94
N LYS A 161 -0.51 7.29 -27.67
CA LYS A 161 -0.51 8.40 -28.63
C LYS A 161 0.90 8.87 -29.03
N ARG A 162 1.96 8.22 -28.54
CA ARG A 162 3.35 8.50 -28.93
C ARG A 162 3.84 7.52 -29.99
#